data_AF-A0A928IKZ8-F1
#
_entry.id   AF-A0A928IKZ8-F1
#
_cell.length_a   1.000
_cell.length_b   1.000
_cell.length_c   1.000
_cell.angle_alpha   90.00
_cell.angle_beta   90.00
_cell.angle_gamma   90.00
#
_symmetry.space_group_name_H-M   'P 1'
#
loop_
_entity.id
_entity.type
_entity.pdbx_description
1 polymer ?
#
loop_
_entity_poly.entity_id
_entity_poly.type
_entity_poly.pdbx_seq_one_letter_code
_entity_poly.pdbx_strand_id
1 'polypeptide(L)'
;MDEKRPELYVLQMEGRTRYDFIDKGEFTTYEKCYDAADKIAASPDYKDEDFIIFEPATGFRQRLSAHLFQQEQCPECNKTVSHHKMCRTYDCHGIPFRFVCHACYEKIMLSKGYDGEYYTEADECIDSDY
;
A
#
# COMPACT_ATOMS: atom_id res chain seq x y z
N MET A 1 -28.83 4.36 -17.41
CA MET A 1 -28.72 4.47 -15.95
C MET A 1 -27.31 4.97 -15.70
N ASP A 2 -27.15 6.26 -15.48
CA ASP A 2 -25.86 6.85 -15.11
C ASP A 2 -25.47 6.29 -13.74
N GLU A 3 -24.52 5.34 -13.73
CA GLU A 3 -23.83 4.93 -12.51
C GLU A 3 -23.11 6.17 -11.97
N LYS A 4 -23.74 6.85 -11.01
CA LYS A 4 -23.05 7.84 -10.17
C LYS A 4 -21.89 7.11 -9.49
N ARG A 5 -20.70 7.29 -10.05
CA ARG A 5 -19.45 6.78 -9.49
C ARG A 5 -19.32 7.29 -8.06
N PRO A 6 -18.81 6.47 -7.12
CA PRO A 6 -18.64 6.92 -5.74
C PRO A 6 -17.68 8.12 -5.70
N GLU A 7 -18.13 9.19 -5.06
CA GLU A 7 -17.33 10.38 -4.73
C GLU A 7 -16.57 10.07 -3.44
N LEU A 8 -15.30 9.67 -3.52
CA LEU A 8 -14.46 9.48 -2.34
C LEU A 8 -13.72 10.77 -2.02
N TYR A 9 -13.56 11.09 -0.74
CA TYR A 9 -12.82 12.25 -0.27
C TYR A 9 -11.63 11.84 0.60
N VAL A 10 -10.51 12.55 0.49
CA VAL A 10 -9.35 12.40 1.38
C VAL A 10 -9.32 13.56 2.37
N LEU A 11 -9.42 13.23 3.65
CA LEU A 11 -9.37 14.17 4.75
C LEU A 11 -8.05 13.95 5.50
N GLN A 12 -7.40 15.01 5.95
CA GLN A 12 -6.33 14.87 6.95
C GLN A 12 -6.93 15.10 8.33
N MET A 13 -6.46 14.33 9.31
CA MET A 13 -6.76 14.60 10.71
C MET A 13 -5.91 15.78 11.19
N GLU A 14 -6.50 16.88 11.64
CA GLU A 14 -5.79 17.88 12.44
C GLU A 14 -6.04 17.58 13.94
N GLY A 15 -5.06 16.97 14.60
CA GLY A 15 -5.21 16.52 15.99
C GLY A 15 -6.13 15.31 16.18
N ARG A 16 -6.70 15.12 17.39
CA ARG A 16 -7.46 13.90 17.75
C ARG A 16 -8.95 13.90 17.34
N THR A 17 -9.53 15.05 17.00
CA THR A 17 -10.99 15.20 16.87
C THR A 17 -11.47 16.08 15.71
N ARG A 18 -10.58 16.69 14.93
CA ARG A 18 -10.95 17.63 13.86
C ARG A 18 -10.52 17.07 12.50
N TYR A 19 -11.47 17.03 11.57
CA TYR A 19 -11.25 16.64 10.18
C TYR A 19 -11.30 17.90 9.34
N ASP A 20 -10.18 18.31 8.75
CA ASP A 20 -10.18 19.39 7.78
C ASP A 20 -10.05 18.79 6.37
N PHE A 21 -10.89 19.27 5.45
CA PHE A 21 -10.87 18.85 4.04
C PHE A 21 -9.61 19.43 3.39
N ILE A 22 -8.53 18.66 3.36
CA ILE A 22 -7.24 19.11 2.81
C ILE A 22 -7.21 18.95 1.29
N ASP A 23 -7.88 17.93 0.76
CA ASP A 23 -8.12 17.81 -0.67
C ASP A 23 -9.61 17.56 -0.93
N LYS A 24 -10.25 18.52 -1.59
CA LYS A 24 -11.63 18.38 -2.09
C LYS A 24 -11.67 17.63 -3.42
N GLY A 25 -10.59 16.96 -3.81
CA GLY A 25 -10.57 16.06 -4.95
C GLY A 25 -11.68 15.02 -4.80
N GLU A 26 -12.67 15.08 -5.67
CA GLU A 26 -13.66 14.01 -5.83
C GLU A 26 -12.94 12.83 -6.48
N PHE A 27 -12.52 11.85 -5.67
CA PHE A 27 -11.81 10.68 -6.15
C PHE A 27 -12.80 9.60 -6.55
N THR A 28 -12.55 8.97 -7.69
CA THR A 28 -13.41 7.91 -8.21
C THR A 28 -12.99 6.50 -7.76
N THR A 29 -11.80 6.35 -7.15
CA THR A 29 -11.22 5.07 -6.73
C THR A 29 -10.34 5.24 -5.48
N TYR A 30 -10.22 4.19 -4.67
CA TYR A 30 -9.36 4.17 -3.49
C TYR A 30 -7.88 4.41 -3.83
N GLU A 31 -7.37 3.83 -4.92
CA GLU A 31 -5.98 4.03 -5.36
C GLU A 31 -5.63 5.52 -5.55
N LYS A 32 -6.55 6.30 -6.14
CA LYS A 32 -6.36 7.75 -6.29
C LYS A 32 -6.35 8.48 -4.95
N CYS A 33 -7.11 7.98 -3.96
CA CYS A 33 -7.07 8.51 -2.60
C CYS A 33 -5.69 8.28 -1.95
N TYR A 34 -5.10 7.09 -2.14
CA TYR A 34 -3.74 6.80 -1.65
C TYR A 34 -2.70 7.69 -2.35
N ASP A 35 -2.79 7.88 -3.67
CA ASP A 35 -1.88 8.77 -4.40
C ASP A 35 -2.00 10.25 -3.98
N ALA A 36 -3.21 10.70 -3.63
CA ALA A 36 -3.42 12.04 -3.09
C ALA A 36 -2.80 12.19 -1.69
N ALA A 37 -3.05 11.21 -0.81
CA ALA A 37 -2.43 11.16 0.52
C ALA A 37 -0.90 11.11 0.44
N ASP A 38 -0.34 10.37 -0.53
CA ASP A 38 1.10 10.32 -0.82
C ASP A 38 1.68 11.71 -1.14
N LYS A 39 0.98 12.47 -1.99
CA LYS A 39 1.42 13.82 -2.38
C LYS A 39 1.38 14.79 -1.20
N ILE A 40 0.36 14.67 -0.35
CA ILE A 40 0.25 15.48 0.87
C ILE A 40 1.35 15.09 1.85
N ALA A 41 1.58 13.79 2.07
CA ALA A 41 2.60 13.28 2.97
C ALA A 41 4.04 13.62 2.52
N ALA A 42 4.26 13.82 1.22
CA ALA A 42 5.53 14.29 0.68
C ALA A 42 5.78 15.80 0.89
N SER A 43 4.79 16.55 1.36
CA SER A 43 4.94 17.97 1.69
C SER A 43 5.82 18.16 2.93
N PRO A 44 6.76 19.12 2.95
CA PRO A 44 7.55 19.42 4.14
C PRO A 44 6.71 19.92 5.33
N ASP A 45 5.48 20.39 5.06
CA ASP A 45 4.54 20.87 6.08
C ASP A 45 3.69 19.74 6.69
N TYR A 46 3.82 18.51 6.19
CA TYR A 46 3.07 17.36 6.71
C TYR A 46 3.57 16.97 8.11
N LYS A 47 2.62 16.71 9.02
CA LYS A 47 2.88 16.50 10.45
C LYS A 47 2.78 15.04 10.89
N ASP A 48 3.01 14.10 9.98
CA ASP A 48 2.84 12.65 10.23
C ASP A 48 1.46 12.30 10.79
N GLU A 49 0.41 12.98 10.29
CA GLU A 49 -0.97 12.77 10.71
C GLU A 49 -1.73 11.82 9.79
N ASP A 50 -2.63 11.02 10.37
CA ASP A 50 -3.41 10.05 9.61
C ASP A 50 -4.37 10.72 8.63
N PHE A 51 -4.66 10.00 7.53
CA PHE A 51 -5.68 10.40 6.57
C PHE A 51 -6.96 9.59 6.77
N ILE A 52 -8.06 10.09 6.24
CA ILE A 52 -9.34 9.40 6.17
C ILE A 52 -9.87 9.43 4.76
N ILE A 53 -10.21 8.26 4.23
CA ILE A 53 -11.04 8.13 3.04
C ILE A 53 -12.49 8.12 3.49
N PHE A 54 -13.29 9.05 2.99
CA PHE A 54 -14.71 9.15 3.28
C PHE A 54 -15.54 8.86 2.03
N GLU A 55 -16.49 7.94 2.15
CA GLU A 55 -17.50 7.64 1.13
C GLU A 55 -18.87 8.19 1.59
N PRO A 56 -19.36 9.29 1.01
CA PRO A 56 -20.61 9.95 1.39
C PRO A 56 -21.84 9.09 1.17
N ALA A 57 -21.83 8.27 0.11
CA ALA A 57 -22.97 7.44 -0.27
C ALA A 57 -23.35 6.43 0.83
N THR A 58 -22.34 5.89 1.51
CA THR A 58 -22.49 4.87 2.56
C THR A 58 -22.24 5.43 3.97
N GLY A 59 -21.59 6.59 4.06
CA GLY A 59 -21.07 7.14 5.31
C GLY A 59 -19.79 6.43 5.79
N PHE A 60 -19.22 5.52 4.99
CA PHE A 60 -18.05 4.74 5.36
C PHE A 60 -16.80 5.63 5.51
N ARG A 61 -16.00 5.34 6.53
CA ARG A 61 -14.74 6.05 6.84
C ARG A 61 -13.64 5.04 7.03
N GLN A 62 -12.61 5.10 6.18
CA GLN A 62 -11.40 4.32 6.33
C GLN A 62 -10.26 5.21 6.81
N ARG A 63 -9.67 4.88 7.96
CA ARG A 63 -8.45 5.53 8.44
C ARG A 63 -7.24 4.95 7.72
N LEU A 64 -6.38 5.82 7.19
CA LEU A 64 -5.08 5.49 6.64
C LEU A 64 -4.03 5.99 7.63
N SER A 65 -3.23 5.07 8.20
CA SER A 65 -2.17 5.47 9.13
C SER A 65 -1.08 6.25 8.40
N ALA A 66 -0.53 7.29 9.01
CA ALA A 66 0.62 8.05 8.52
C ALA A 66 1.81 7.16 8.15
N HIS A 67 2.00 6.04 8.89
CA HIS A 67 3.05 5.05 8.59
C HIS A 67 2.96 4.47 7.18
N LEU A 68 1.77 4.43 6.56
CA LEU A 68 1.59 3.96 5.18
C LEU A 68 2.25 4.88 4.13
N PHE A 69 2.51 6.13 4.50
CA PHE A 69 3.07 7.17 3.63
C PHE A 69 4.51 7.51 3.98
N GLN A 70 5.09 6.87 5.00
CA GLN A 70 6.51 6.95 5.26
C GLN A 70 7.30 6.39 4.08
N GLN A 71 8.40 7.06 3.76
CA GLN A 71 9.25 6.70 2.65
C GLN A 71 10.41 5.81 3.09
N GLU A 72 10.58 4.68 2.41
CA GLU A 72 11.66 3.73 2.66
C GLU A 72 12.34 3.33 1.34
N GLN A 73 13.64 3.03 1.41
CA GLN A 73 14.41 2.64 0.24
C GLN A 73 14.24 1.14 -0.04
N CYS A 74 13.79 0.80 -1.24
CA CYS A 74 13.72 -0.60 -1.67
C CYS A 74 15.12 -1.21 -1.79
N PRO A 75 15.45 -2.33 -1.11
CA PRO A 75 16.77 -2.92 -1.12
C PRO A 75 17.16 -3.56 -2.48
N GLU A 76 16.18 -3.83 -3.34
CA GLU A 76 16.42 -4.45 -4.66
C GLU A 76 16.76 -3.43 -5.75
N CYS A 77 16.12 -2.26 -5.73
CA CYS A 77 16.29 -1.24 -6.78
C CYS A 77 16.74 0.13 -6.28
N ASN A 78 16.96 0.27 -4.97
CA ASN A 78 17.41 1.49 -4.30
C ASN A 78 16.49 2.72 -4.48
N LYS A 79 15.25 2.52 -4.96
CA LYS A 79 14.26 3.59 -5.09
C LYS A 79 13.56 3.84 -3.75
N THR A 80 13.43 5.11 -3.39
CA THR A 80 12.61 5.55 -2.26
C THR A 80 11.13 5.47 -2.66
N VAL A 81 10.34 4.76 -1.88
CA VAL A 81 8.91 4.51 -2.11
C VAL A 81 8.14 4.55 -0.79
N SER A 82 6.87 4.93 -0.84
CA SER A 82 6.00 4.92 0.34
C SER A 82 5.67 3.49 0.78
N HIS A 83 5.50 3.27 2.09
CA HIS A 83 5.27 1.93 2.67
C HIS A 83 4.04 1.20 2.09
N HIS A 84 2.94 1.89 1.78
CA HIS A 84 1.76 1.25 1.16
C HIS A 84 2.03 0.72 -0.27
N LYS A 85 3.13 1.12 -0.90
CA LYS A 85 3.62 0.62 -2.20
C LYS A 85 4.74 -0.42 -2.03
N MET A 86 4.95 -0.89 -0.82
CA MET A 86 5.95 -1.90 -0.48
C MET A 86 5.28 -3.17 0.06
N CYS A 87 5.89 -4.31 -0.23
CA CYS A 87 5.43 -5.62 0.19
C CYS A 87 6.56 -6.35 0.91
N ARG A 88 6.22 -7.06 1.99
CA ARG A 88 7.14 -8.01 2.61
C ARG A 88 7.15 -9.27 1.79
N THR A 89 8.35 -9.76 1.50
CA THR A 89 8.55 -11.12 1.05
C THR A 89 8.45 -12.02 2.30
N TYR A 90 7.83 -13.22 2.22
CA TYR A 90 7.85 -14.30 3.24
C TYR A 90 8.39 -15.66 2.77
N ASP A 91 9.26 -16.30 3.55
CA ASP A 91 9.87 -17.59 3.15
C ASP A 91 8.88 -18.74 3.07
N CYS A 92 9.37 -19.91 2.65
CA CYS A 92 8.55 -21.13 2.60
C CYS A 92 7.98 -21.50 3.98
N HIS A 93 8.49 -20.90 5.07
CA HIS A 93 8.00 -21.01 6.44
C HIS A 93 7.22 -19.77 6.92
N GLY A 94 6.98 -18.78 6.06
CA GLY A 94 6.26 -17.56 6.39
C GLY A 94 7.08 -16.49 7.12
N ILE A 95 8.41 -16.60 7.16
CA ILE A 95 9.28 -15.66 7.86
C ILE A 95 9.57 -14.45 6.95
N PRO A 96 9.30 -13.21 7.41
CA PRO A 96 9.55 -12.02 6.61
C PRO A 96 11.04 -11.81 6.37
N PHE A 97 11.45 -11.63 5.11
CA PHE A 97 12.87 -11.51 4.75
C PHE A 97 13.25 -10.10 4.29
N ARG A 98 12.56 -9.55 3.28
CA ARG A 98 12.85 -8.24 2.69
C ARG A 98 11.57 -7.43 2.61
N PHE A 99 11.69 -6.12 2.71
CA PHE A 99 10.61 -5.18 2.44
C PHE A 99 10.95 -4.44 1.15
N VAL A 100 10.24 -4.75 0.06
CA VAL A 100 10.58 -4.33 -1.30
C VAL A 100 9.42 -3.58 -1.94
N CYS A 101 9.69 -2.71 -2.92
CA CYS A 101 8.61 -2.08 -3.68
C CYS A 101 7.80 -3.12 -4.47
N HIS A 102 6.53 -2.83 -4.75
CA HIS A 102 5.62 -3.74 -5.46
C HIS A 102 6.19 -4.28 -6.78
N ALA A 103 6.83 -3.43 -7.57
CA ALA A 103 7.45 -3.83 -8.82
C ALA A 103 8.63 -4.81 -8.66
N CYS A 104 9.36 -4.75 -7.54
CA CYS A 104 10.39 -5.73 -7.21
C CYS A 104 9.79 -7.00 -6.62
N TYR A 105 8.73 -6.88 -5.81
CA TYR A 105 7.98 -8.02 -5.30
C TYR A 105 7.46 -8.91 -6.44
N GLU A 106 6.75 -8.33 -7.41
CA GLU A 106 6.23 -9.07 -8.57
C GLU A 106 7.35 -9.77 -9.34
N LYS A 107 8.47 -9.09 -9.57
CA LYS A 107 9.63 -9.69 -10.25
C LYS A 107 10.23 -10.86 -9.47
N ILE A 108 10.37 -10.73 -8.15
CA ILE A 108 10.90 -11.81 -7.30
C ILE A 108 9.97 -13.02 -7.41
N MET A 109 8.67 -12.82 -7.22
CA MET A 109 7.66 -13.88 -7.27
C MET A 109 7.54 -14.55 -8.64
N LEU A 110 7.77 -13.81 -9.73
CA LEU A 110 7.69 -14.35 -11.10
C LEU A 110 9.02 -14.97 -11.60
N SER A 111 10.16 -14.75 -10.95
CA SER A 111 11.46 -15.16 -11.52
C SER A 111 12.34 -16.03 -10.62
N LYS A 112 12.57 -15.64 -9.36
CA LYS A 112 13.64 -16.20 -8.53
C LYS A 112 13.14 -17.09 -7.40
N GLY A 113 11.83 -17.28 -7.29
CA GLY A 113 11.28 -17.87 -6.07
C GLY A 113 11.66 -17.04 -4.84
N TYR A 114 11.43 -17.61 -3.67
CA TYR A 114 11.54 -16.86 -2.43
C TYR A 114 12.96 -16.82 -1.85
N ASP A 115 13.64 -17.96 -1.99
CA ASP A 115 14.98 -18.29 -1.53
C ASP A 115 16.07 -17.83 -2.52
N GLY A 116 15.69 -17.29 -3.67
CA GLY A 116 16.64 -16.92 -4.73
C GLY A 116 17.03 -18.09 -5.63
N GLU A 117 16.43 -19.26 -5.42
CA GLU A 117 16.58 -20.46 -6.23
C GLU A 117 15.33 -20.67 -7.09
N TYR A 118 15.53 -21.21 -8.29
CA TYR A 118 14.40 -21.55 -9.16
C TYR A 118 13.74 -22.82 -8.61
N TYR A 119 12.50 -22.73 -8.11
CA TYR A 119 11.74 -23.92 -7.73
C TYR A 119 11.64 -24.86 -8.94
N THR A 120 12.18 -26.06 -8.78
CA THR A 120 12.10 -27.14 -9.75
C THR A 120 11.03 -28.14 -9.33
N GLU A 121 10.60 -29.02 -10.23
CA GLU A 121 9.69 -30.13 -9.89
C GLU A 121 10.25 -31.06 -8.78
N ALA A 122 11.55 -30.95 -8.46
CA ALA A 122 12.16 -31.66 -7.34
C ALA A 122 11.92 -30.99 -5.96
N ASP A 123 11.55 -29.71 -5.94
CA ASP A 123 11.20 -28.94 -4.74
C ASP A 123 9.70 -29.04 -4.41
N GLU A 124 8.92 -29.60 -5.33
CA GLU A 124 7.58 -30.09 -5.06
C GLU A 124 7.67 -31.29 -4.12
N CYS A 125 7.73 -31.04 -2.81
CA CYS A 125 7.50 -32.04 -1.78
C CYS A 125 6.01 -32.44 -1.76
N ILE A 126 5.49 -32.88 -2.91
CA ILE A 126 4.22 -33.59 -3.01
C ILE A 126 4.55 -35.01 -2.57
N ASP A 127 4.48 -35.24 -1.26
CA ASP A 127 4.40 -36.60 -0.74
C ASP A 127 3.17 -37.23 -1.39
N SER A 128 3.38 -38.09 -2.39
CA SER A 128 2.33 -38.66 -3.23
C SER A 128 1.56 -39.79 -2.53
N ASP A 129 1.33 -39.65 -1.23
CA ASP A 129 0.52 -40.57 -0.44
C ASP A 129 -0.84 -39.91 -0.17
N TYR A 130 -1.68 -39.88 -1.21
CA TYR A 130 -3.11 -39.58 -1.12
C TYR A 130 -3.94 -40.79 -1.55
#